data_AF-A0A954WWY3-F1
#
_entry.id   AF-A0A954WWY3-F1
#
_cell.length_a   1.000
_cell.length_b   1.000
_cell.length_c   1.000
_cell.angle_alpha   90.00
_cell.angle_beta   90.00
_cell.angle_gamma   90.00
#
_symmetry.space_group_name_H-M   'P 1'
#
loop_
_entity.id
_entity.type
_entity.pdbx_description
1 polymer ?
#
loop_
_entity_poly.entity_id
_entity_poly.type
_entity_poly.pdbx_seq_one_letter_code
_entity_poly.pdbx_strand_id
1 'polypeptide(L)'
;MRRSLKRLGDLYRIPIVLDRRIDPSRELNLAVQDSPFVRVVAAAAVQLDVRVEPVGSCLYVGPKETAAYVPLLIQLAESQIETLPKQKQTSWRAVFPVQVAHLTSPRDLVKELCTGRRIDIANLERVPHDLWPEQNWGSLTLAESLALILIGFDMTFEINDVGDCTARPVDTQKRVTLTHDSFGDDQGGQLAEIVEGFRGAKIDGTTVTLAASLETHAELRRRLQSLRVESKGRSATAAPSPGRPLPKQTYSLEVKNQPLGPVVTQLCMRLGLQLQFADNITKADRDRLVSFQVQNATLEQLFAAMVAGTDLKAEFKDGILTLRR
;
A
#
# COMPACT_ATOMS: atom_id res chain seq x y z
N MET A 1 -16.15 14.95 0.80
CA MET A 1 -15.33 13.72 0.90
C MET A 1 -13.84 14.01 0.80
N ARG A 2 -13.37 14.79 -0.19
CA ARG A 2 -11.93 15.10 -0.36
C ARG A 2 -11.24 15.57 0.93
N ARG A 3 -11.85 16.49 1.68
CA ARG A 3 -11.31 16.96 2.98
C ARG A 3 -11.21 15.84 4.01
N SER A 4 -12.21 14.97 4.09
CA SER A 4 -12.24 13.85 5.03
C SER A 4 -11.18 12.79 4.67
N LEU A 5 -11.05 12.42 3.40
CA LEU A 5 -10.01 11.51 2.92
C LEU A 5 -8.62 12.10 3.11
N LYS A 6 -8.41 13.39 2.82
CA LYS A 6 -7.13 14.05 3.08
C LYS A 6 -6.78 14.02 4.58
N ARG A 7 -7.73 14.35 5.46
CA ARG A 7 -7.53 14.25 6.92
C ARG A 7 -7.22 12.83 7.38
N LEU A 8 -7.86 11.81 6.79
CA LEU A 8 -7.54 10.41 7.07
C LEU A 8 -6.12 10.07 6.61
N GLY A 9 -5.74 10.48 5.39
CA GLY A 9 -4.39 10.28 4.88
C GLY A 9 -3.33 10.96 5.74
N ASP A 10 -3.60 12.19 6.20
CA ASP A 10 -2.72 12.93 7.11
C ASP A 10 -2.60 12.25 8.48
N LEU A 11 -3.74 11.77 9.04
CA LEU A 11 -3.80 11.09 10.34
C LEU A 11 -3.01 9.78 10.35
N TYR A 12 -3.20 8.96 9.31
CA TYR A 12 -2.54 7.65 9.19
C TYR A 12 -1.22 7.72 8.42
N ARG A 13 -0.82 8.91 7.95
CA ARG A 13 0.38 9.17 7.14
C ARG A 13 0.49 8.30 5.89
N ILE A 14 -0.65 8.00 5.28
CA ILE A 14 -0.75 7.22 4.04
C ILE A 14 -1.39 8.13 2.98
N PRO A 15 -0.66 8.49 1.91
CA PRO A 15 -1.22 9.24 0.80
C PRO A 15 -2.45 8.56 0.21
N ILE A 16 -3.49 9.34 -0.09
CA ILE A 16 -4.71 8.85 -0.74
C ILE A 16 -4.83 9.53 -2.10
N VAL A 17 -4.78 8.72 -3.16
CA VAL A 17 -4.97 9.13 -4.54
C VAL A 17 -6.43 8.90 -4.91
N LEU A 18 -7.13 9.97 -5.29
CA LEU A 18 -8.53 9.90 -5.69
C LEU A 18 -8.63 9.90 -7.21
N ASP A 19 -9.28 8.87 -7.76
CA ASP A 19 -9.58 8.81 -9.19
C ASP A 19 -10.45 10.00 -9.62
N ARG A 20 -10.15 10.55 -10.79
CA ARG A 20 -10.83 11.72 -11.35
C ARG A 20 -12.34 11.55 -11.56
N ARG A 21 -12.83 10.32 -11.73
CA ARG A 21 -14.26 10.00 -11.91
C ARG A 21 -15.03 10.02 -10.59
N ILE A 22 -14.32 10.04 -9.46
CA ILE A 22 -14.94 10.09 -8.15
C ILE A 22 -15.21 11.54 -7.75
N ASP A 23 -16.49 11.87 -7.53
CA ASP A 23 -16.91 13.21 -7.16
C ASP A 23 -16.39 13.59 -5.75
N PRO A 24 -15.43 14.53 -5.64
CA PRO A 24 -14.81 14.91 -4.37
C PRO A 24 -15.78 15.61 -3.40
N SER A 25 -16.90 16.12 -3.90
CA SER A 25 -17.88 16.91 -3.15
C SER A 25 -18.83 16.06 -2.31
N ARG A 26 -19.02 14.78 -2.64
CA ARG A 26 -19.87 13.83 -1.90
C ARG A 26 -19.61 13.88 -0.40
N GLU A 27 -20.65 13.84 0.42
CA GLU A 27 -20.48 13.81 1.87
C GLU A 27 -20.03 12.42 2.33
N LEU A 28 -19.12 12.38 3.30
CA LEU A 28 -18.60 11.16 3.88
C LEU A 28 -18.82 11.24 5.38
N ASN A 29 -19.88 10.59 5.86
CA ASN A 29 -20.27 10.56 7.26
C ASN A 29 -19.72 9.32 7.93
N LEU A 30 -18.49 9.45 8.45
CA LEU A 30 -17.78 8.40 9.16
C LEU A 30 -17.85 8.68 10.66
N ALA A 31 -18.67 7.92 11.38
CA ALA A 31 -18.61 7.86 12.83
C ALA A 31 -17.58 6.80 13.22
N VAL A 32 -16.36 7.23 13.54
CA VAL A 32 -15.26 6.31 13.85
C VAL A 32 -14.59 6.77 15.13
N GLN A 33 -14.79 6.01 16.21
CA GLN A 33 -13.94 6.04 17.40
C GLN A 33 -13.17 4.71 17.45
N ASP A 34 -11.86 4.77 17.69
CA ASP A 34 -10.96 3.63 17.92
C ASP A 34 -11.02 2.46 16.91
N SER A 35 -11.36 2.72 15.64
CA SER A 35 -11.37 1.67 14.62
C SER A 35 -10.03 1.58 13.87
N PRO A 36 -9.54 0.37 13.55
CA PRO A 36 -8.37 0.18 12.69
C PRO A 36 -8.56 0.87 11.34
N PHE A 37 -7.50 1.49 10.81
CA PHE A 37 -7.50 2.20 9.52
C PHE A 37 -8.18 1.42 8.39
N VAL A 38 -7.88 0.13 8.29
CA VAL A 38 -8.47 -0.78 7.28
C VAL A 38 -9.99 -0.83 7.36
N ARG A 39 -10.57 -0.81 8.58
CA ARG A 39 -12.04 -0.78 8.77
C ARG A 39 -12.63 0.57 8.38
N VAL A 40 -11.94 1.66 8.68
CA VAL A 40 -12.37 3.02 8.30
C VAL A 40 -12.42 3.18 6.79
N VAL A 41 -11.35 2.75 6.11
CA VAL A 41 -11.24 2.77 4.65
C VAL A 41 -12.28 1.86 4.02
N ALA A 42 -12.49 0.65 4.56
CA ALA A 42 -13.51 -0.27 4.08
C ALA A 42 -14.93 0.31 4.25
N ALA A 43 -15.25 0.90 5.40
CA ALA A 43 -16.54 1.54 5.64
C ALA A 43 -16.77 2.73 4.68
N ALA A 44 -15.75 3.56 4.46
CA ALA A 44 -15.80 4.64 3.49
C ALA A 44 -16.03 4.12 2.07
N ALA A 45 -15.33 3.04 1.70
CA ALA A 45 -15.46 2.41 0.38
C ALA A 45 -16.89 1.92 0.12
N VAL A 46 -17.49 1.26 1.11
CA VAL A 46 -18.88 0.78 1.04
C VAL A 46 -19.86 1.94 0.91
N GLN A 47 -19.74 2.97 1.74
CA GLN A 47 -20.67 4.11 1.72
C GLN A 47 -20.61 4.90 0.42
N LEU A 48 -19.43 5.01 -0.19
CA LEU A 48 -19.20 5.79 -1.40
C LEU A 48 -19.37 4.98 -2.69
N ASP A 49 -19.63 3.68 -2.58
CA ASP A 49 -19.69 2.73 -3.69
C ASP A 49 -18.39 2.70 -4.53
N VAL A 50 -17.25 2.80 -3.85
CA VAL A 50 -15.91 2.80 -4.46
C VAL A 50 -15.12 1.57 -4.05
N ARG A 51 -14.01 1.33 -4.75
CA ARG A 51 -13.00 0.36 -4.35
C ARG A 51 -11.72 1.09 -3.95
N VAL A 52 -11.04 0.53 -2.97
CA VAL A 52 -9.75 1.02 -2.49
C VAL A 52 -8.72 -0.08 -2.70
N GLU A 53 -7.65 0.23 -3.42
CA GLU A 53 -6.53 -0.68 -3.63
C GLU A 53 -5.23 -0.04 -3.10
N PRO A 54 -4.40 -0.79 -2.36
CA PRO A 54 -3.07 -0.34 -2.01
C PRO A 54 -2.16 -0.36 -3.25
N VAL A 55 -1.41 0.72 -3.46
CA VAL A 55 -0.47 0.87 -4.58
C VAL A 55 0.81 1.50 -4.06
N GLY A 56 1.89 0.73 -4.02
CA GLY A 56 3.16 1.18 -3.44
C GLY A 56 2.96 1.69 -2.00
N SER A 57 3.23 2.98 -1.79
CA SER A 57 3.07 3.65 -0.49
C SER A 57 1.75 4.42 -0.32
N CYS A 58 0.84 4.37 -1.29
CA CYS A 58 -0.43 5.09 -1.27
C CYS A 58 -1.65 4.16 -1.34
N LEU A 59 -2.83 4.71 -1.05
CA LEU A 59 -4.11 4.10 -1.35
C LEU A 59 -4.73 4.79 -2.56
N TYR A 60 -5.10 4.01 -3.57
CA TYR A 60 -5.89 4.48 -4.68
C TYR A 60 -7.37 4.22 -4.43
N VAL A 61 -8.21 5.24 -4.64
CA VAL A 61 -9.66 5.19 -4.46
C VAL A 61 -10.32 5.51 -5.79
N GLY A 62 -11.04 4.54 -6.35
CA GLY A 62 -11.65 4.68 -7.68
C GLY A 62 -12.92 3.85 -7.87
N PRO A 63 -13.53 3.92 -9.07
CA PRO A 63 -14.68 3.11 -9.42
C PRO A 63 -14.39 1.61 -9.22
N LYS A 64 -15.38 0.85 -8.74
CA LYS A 64 -15.20 -0.55 -8.31
C LYS A 64 -14.58 -1.46 -9.37
N GLU A 65 -15.00 -1.27 -10.61
CA GLU A 65 -14.57 -2.07 -11.76
C GLU A 65 -13.13 -1.73 -12.13
N THR A 66 -12.86 -0.48 -12.47
CA THR A 66 -11.55 -0.06 -12.97
C THR A 66 -10.45 -0.13 -11.89
N ALA A 67 -10.79 0.20 -10.64
CA ALA A 67 -9.83 0.10 -9.54
C ALA A 67 -9.36 -1.33 -9.29
N ALA A 68 -10.19 -2.34 -9.56
CA ALA A 68 -9.82 -3.74 -9.40
C ALA A 68 -8.69 -4.17 -10.35
N TYR A 69 -8.52 -3.46 -11.47
CA TYR A 69 -7.50 -3.75 -12.47
C TYR A 69 -6.14 -3.15 -12.14
N VAL A 70 -6.06 -2.09 -11.32
CA VAL A 70 -4.79 -1.43 -10.97
C VAL A 70 -3.70 -2.40 -10.50
N PRO A 71 -3.92 -3.26 -9.48
CA PRO A 71 -2.90 -4.21 -9.06
C PRO A 71 -2.52 -5.22 -10.15
N LEU A 72 -3.46 -5.59 -11.02
CA LEU A 72 -3.22 -6.54 -12.11
C LEU A 72 -2.37 -5.92 -13.22
N LEU A 73 -2.63 -4.65 -13.56
CA LEU A 73 -1.87 -3.90 -14.55
C LEU A 73 -0.44 -3.64 -14.07
N ILE A 74 -0.25 -3.36 -12.78
CA ILE A 74 1.08 -3.23 -12.17
C ILE A 74 1.82 -4.57 -12.23
N GLN A 75 1.15 -5.67 -11.88
CA GLN A 75 1.76 -7.00 -11.96
C GLN A 75 2.15 -7.37 -13.40
N LEU A 76 1.28 -7.07 -14.37
CA LEU A 76 1.59 -7.27 -15.78
C LEU A 76 2.82 -6.45 -16.21
N ALA A 77 2.90 -5.19 -15.79
CA ALA A 77 4.07 -4.35 -16.03
C ALA A 77 5.33 -4.94 -15.39
N GLU A 78 5.27 -5.43 -14.15
CA GLU A 78 6.42 -6.08 -13.50
C GLU A 78 6.89 -7.32 -14.26
N SER A 79 5.97 -8.15 -14.78
CA SER A 79 6.36 -9.31 -15.60
C SER A 79 7.09 -8.91 -16.89
N GLN A 80 6.72 -7.77 -17.49
CA GLN A 80 7.43 -7.20 -18.65
C GLN A 80 8.76 -6.57 -18.25
N ILE A 81 8.85 -5.95 -17.07
CA ILE A 81 10.10 -5.39 -16.55
C ILE A 81 11.12 -6.51 -16.32
N GLU A 82 10.70 -7.67 -15.83
CA GLU A 82 11.59 -8.80 -15.54
C GLU A 82 12.35 -9.32 -16.77
N THR A 83 11.79 -9.15 -17.97
CA THR A 83 12.44 -9.58 -19.23
C THR A 83 13.45 -8.55 -19.76
N LEU A 84 13.49 -7.34 -19.20
CA LEU A 84 14.38 -6.27 -19.66
C LEU A 84 15.83 -6.46 -19.21
N PRO A 85 16.80 -5.80 -19.86
CA PRO A 85 18.16 -5.66 -19.33
C PRO A 85 18.16 -5.02 -17.93
N LYS A 86 19.05 -5.48 -17.03
CA LYS A 86 19.13 -5.01 -15.62
C LYS A 86 19.13 -3.50 -15.45
N GLN A 87 19.78 -2.76 -16.35
CA GLN A 87 19.80 -1.29 -16.29
C GLN A 87 18.42 -0.66 -16.49
N LYS A 88 17.63 -1.17 -17.44
CA LYS A 88 16.24 -0.73 -17.66
C LYS A 88 15.35 -1.21 -16.52
N GLN A 89 15.57 -2.41 -15.96
CA GLN A 89 14.87 -2.86 -14.74
C GLN A 89 15.05 -1.88 -13.59
N THR A 90 16.30 -1.47 -13.31
CA THR A 90 16.60 -0.48 -12.26
C THR A 90 15.88 0.84 -12.51
N SER A 91 15.80 1.29 -13.76
CA SER A 91 15.13 2.54 -14.12
C SER A 91 13.62 2.48 -13.86
N TRP A 92 12.98 1.35 -14.18
CA TRP A 92 11.56 1.13 -13.93
C TRP A 92 11.23 0.91 -12.44
N ARG A 93 12.09 0.18 -11.71
CA ARG A 93 11.90 -0.18 -10.30
C ARG A 93 12.42 0.86 -9.31
N ALA A 94 13.13 1.88 -9.78
CA ALA A 94 13.54 2.99 -8.93
C ALA A 94 12.30 3.61 -8.26
N VAL A 95 12.36 3.74 -6.93
CA VAL A 95 11.30 4.35 -6.12
C VAL A 95 11.62 5.82 -5.90
N PHE A 96 10.63 6.68 -6.06
CA PHE A 96 10.81 8.13 -6.00
C PHE A 96 9.54 8.83 -5.52
N PRO A 97 9.67 10.02 -4.88
CA PRO A 97 8.51 10.80 -4.50
C PRO A 97 7.77 11.31 -5.75
N VAL A 98 6.45 11.17 -5.75
CA VAL A 98 5.57 11.67 -6.80
C VAL A 98 4.75 12.81 -6.23
N GLN A 99 5.02 14.02 -6.73
CA GLN A 99 4.26 15.22 -6.44
C GLN A 99 3.58 15.68 -7.71
N VAL A 100 2.27 15.89 -7.64
CA VAL A 100 1.48 16.49 -8.71
C VAL A 100 1.29 17.94 -8.33
N ALA A 101 1.86 18.85 -9.12
CA ALA A 101 1.66 20.27 -8.90
C ALA A 101 0.23 20.69 -9.30
N HIS A 102 -0.20 21.87 -8.83
CA HIS A 102 -1.50 22.39 -9.20
C HIS A 102 -1.58 22.67 -10.71
N LEU A 103 -2.67 22.24 -11.34
CA LEU A 103 -2.91 22.36 -12.78
C LEU A 103 -1.91 21.58 -13.64
N THR A 104 -1.27 20.54 -13.10
CA THR A 104 -0.51 19.59 -13.90
C THR A 104 -1.47 18.73 -14.75
N SER A 105 -1.17 18.58 -16.03
CA SER A 105 -1.91 17.65 -16.89
C SER A 105 -1.38 16.21 -16.74
N PRO A 106 -2.22 15.18 -16.91
CA PRO A 106 -1.78 13.78 -16.86
C PRO A 106 -0.67 13.48 -17.88
N ARG A 107 -0.75 14.09 -19.06
CA ARG A 107 0.25 13.91 -20.14
C ARG A 107 1.60 14.49 -19.72
N ASP A 108 1.60 15.68 -19.13
CA ASP A 108 2.85 16.35 -18.74
C ASP A 108 3.50 15.61 -17.57
N LEU A 109 2.71 15.15 -16.60
CA LEU A 109 3.21 14.33 -15.50
C LEU A 109 3.85 13.04 -16.03
N VAL A 110 3.17 12.30 -16.93
CA VAL A 110 3.73 11.07 -17.51
C VAL A 110 5.04 11.36 -18.26
N LYS A 111 5.09 12.43 -19.07
CA LYS A 111 6.33 12.84 -19.76
C LYS A 111 7.45 13.12 -18.79
N GLU A 112 7.20 13.92 -17.75
CA GLU A 112 8.19 14.26 -16.73
C GLU A 112 8.76 13.00 -16.07
N LEU A 113 7.88 12.09 -15.64
CA LEU A 113 8.26 10.84 -15.00
C LEU A 113 9.08 9.93 -15.93
N CYS A 114 8.73 9.85 -17.21
CA CYS A 114 9.44 9.06 -18.22
C CYS A 114 10.79 9.68 -18.60
N THR A 115 10.84 11.00 -18.86
CA THR A 115 12.06 11.73 -19.24
C THR A 115 13.13 11.65 -18.16
N GLY A 116 12.76 11.78 -16.88
CA GLY A 116 13.69 11.63 -15.75
C GLY A 116 14.38 10.25 -15.68
N ARG A 117 13.88 9.25 -16.41
CA ARG A 117 14.37 7.86 -16.43
C ARG A 117 14.85 7.38 -17.79
N ARG A 118 14.90 8.26 -18.80
CA ARG A 118 15.27 7.92 -20.19
C ARG A 118 14.45 6.73 -20.73
N ILE A 119 13.14 6.84 -20.51
CA ILE A 119 12.14 5.91 -21.04
C ILE A 119 11.26 6.73 -21.96
N ASP A 120 11.13 6.29 -23.20
CA ASP A 120 10.22 6.93 -24.13
C ASP A 120 8.81 6.36 -23.95
N ILE A 121 7.81 7.22 -24.15
CA ILE A 121 6.40 6.83 -24.15
C ILE A 121 5.69 7.31 -25.41
N ALA A 122 5.16 6.35 -26.17
CA ALA A 122 4.35 6.60 -27.35
C ALA A 122 2.85 6.68 -27.00
N ASN A 123 2.07 7.28 -27.91
CA ASN A 123 0.61 7.35 -27.89
C ASN A 123 -0.03 8.13 -26.71
N LEU A 124 0.72 9.04 -26.11
CA LEU A 124 0.24 9.81 -24.95
C LEU A 124 -0.82 10.86 -25.34
N GLU A 125 -0.88 11.26 -26.62
CA GLU A 125 -1.91 12.11 -27.18
C GLU A 125 -3.32 11.51 -27.11
N ARG A 126 -3.43 10.19 -26.91
CA ARG A 126 -4.72 9.49 -26.71
C ARG A 126 -5.30 9.71 -25.32
N VAL A 127 -4.49 10.04 -24.32
CA VAL A 127 -4.98 10.33 -22.96
C VAL A 127 -5.71 11.67 -22.99
N PRO A 128 -7.00 11.78 -22.66
CA PRO A 128 -7.71 13.07 -22.69
C PRO A 128 -7.01 14.18 -21.90
N HIS A 129 -7.11 15.43 -22.37
CA HIS A 129 -6.60 16.57 -21.62
C HIS A 129 -7.42 16.76 -20.34
N ASP A 130 -6.73 16.93 -19.21
CA ASP A 130 -7.31 17.16 -17.88
C ASP A 130 -6.33 18.03 -17.07
N LEU A 131 -6.81 18.65 -16.00
CA LEU A 131 -6.00 19.46 -15.09
C LEU A 131 -6.22 19.01 -13.67
N TRP A 132 -5.16 18.58 -13.01
CA TRP A 132 -5.27 17.98 -11.68
C TRP A 132 -5.00 18.97 -10.55
N PRO A 133 -5.68 18.78 -9.39
CA PRO A 133 -5.33 19.51 -8.19
C PRO A 133 -3.95 19.05 -7.70
N GLU A 134 -3.34 19.88 -6.86
CA GLU A 134 -2.10 19.50 -6.17
C GLU A 134 -2.32 18.24 -5.33
N GLN A 135 -1.42 17.26 -5.47
CA GLN A 135 -1.48 15.99 -4.76
C GLN A 135 -0.08 15.47 -4.44
N ASN A 136 0.04 14.82 -3.29
CA ASN A 136 1.21 14.05 -2.90
C ASN A 136 0.83 12.57 -2.95
N TRP A 137 1.51 11.77 -3.77
CA TRP A 137 1.24 10.34 -3.92
C TRP A 137 2.23 9.46 -3.16
N GLY A 138 3.12 10.08 -2.37
CA GLY A 138 4.19 9.37 -1.68
C GLY A 138 5.28 8.90 -2.64
N SER A 139 5.92 7.79 -2.28
CA SER A 139 7.00 7.21 -3.07
C SER A 139 6.49 6.00 -3.84
N LEU A 140 6.64 6.02 -5.16
CA LEU A 140 6.15 4.99 -6.08
C LEU A 140 7.24 4.60 -7.07
N THR A 141 7.09 3.44 -7.72
CA THR A 141 7.84 3.09 -8.93
C THR A 141 7.26 3.79 -10.16
N LEU A 142 7.96 3.71 -11.30
CA LEU A 142 7.41 4.25 -12.54
C LEU A 142 6.16 3.47 -12.97
N ALA A 143 6.19 2.13 -12.86
CA ALA A 143 5.05 1.29 -13.22
C ALA A 143 3.81 1.58 -12.37
N GLU A 144 3.99 1.73 -11.05
CA GLU A 144 2.92 2.12 -10.12
C GLU A 144 2.36 3.49 -10.49
N SER A 145 3.24 4.47 -10.75
CA SER A 145 2.83 5.84 -11.11
C SER A 145 2.05 5.89 -12.43
N LEU A 146 2.55 5.24 -13.49
CA LEU A 146 1.87 5.20 -14.79
C LEU A 146 0.53 4.48 -14.71
N ALA A 147 0.44 3.39 -13.95
CA ALA A 147 -0.82 2.68 -13.75
C ALA A 147 -1.87 3.57 -13.08
N LEU A 148 -1.49 4.32 -12.03
CA LEU A 148 -2.39 5.27 -11.37
C LEU A 148 -2.83 6.41 -12.28
N ILE A 149 -1.92 6.92 -13.12
CA ILE A 149 -2.25 8.04 -14.01
C ILE A 149 -3.21 7.62 -15.12
N LEU A 150 -2.90 6.52 -15.79
CA LEU A 150 -3.58 6.10 -17.01
C LEU A 150 -4.94 5.45 -16.73
N ILE A 151 -5.09 4.76 -15.60
CA ILE A 151 -6.32 4.02 -15.29
C ILE A 151 -7.55 4.94 -15.13
N GLY A 152 -7.34 6.20 -14.73
CA GLY A 152 -8.39 7.22 -14.66
C GLY A 152 -9.00 7.61 -16.01
N PHE A 153 -8.36 7.17 -17.11
CA PHE A 153 -8.77 7.38 -18.49
C PHE A 153 -9.06 6.07 -19.22
N ASP A 154 -9.21 4.96 -18.48
CA ASP A 154 -9.37 3.61 -19.04
C ASP A 154 -8.20 3.21 -19.97
N MET A 155 -7.02 3.74 -19.66
CA MET A 155 -5.77 3.50 -20.37
C MET A 155 -4.79 2.71 -19.48
N THR A 156 -3.85 2.04 -20.12
CA THR A 156 -2.70 1.38 -19.53
C THR A 156 -1.48 1.60 -20.44
N PHE A 157 -0.37 0.96 -20.12
CA PHE A 157 0.85 0.96 -20.91
C PHE A 157 1.35 -0.48 -21.11
N GLU A 158 2.12 -0.70 -22.17
CA GLU A 158 2.93 -1.91 -22.34
C GLU A 158 4.35 -1.50 -22.64
N ILE A 159 5.28 -2.27 -22.09
CA ILE A 159 6.70 -2.08 -22.19
C ILE A 159 7.22 -3.01 -23.28
N ASN A 160 8.04 -2.48 -24.18
CA ASN A 160 8.71 -3.26 -25.22
C ASN A 160 10.03 -3.84 -24.70
N ASP A 161 10.68 -4.69 -25.51
CA ASP A 161 11.93 -5.38 -25.13
C ASP A 161 13.11 -4.43 -24.83
N VAL A 162 13.04 -3.18 -25.32
CA VAL A 162 14.07 -2.15 -25.13
C VAL A 162 13.81 -1.31 -23.86
N GLY A 163 12.66 -1.51 -23.22
CA GLY A 163 12.26 -0.87 -21.97
C GLY A 163 11.55 0.48 -22.15
N ASP A 164 11.13 0.82 -23.37
CA ASP A 164 10.23 1.95 -23.64
C ASP A 164 8.78 1.48 -23.62
N CYS A 165 7.83 2.40 -23.53
CA CYS A 165 6.42 2.04 -23.35
C CYS A 165 5.47 2.72 -24.34
N THR A 166 4.28 2.16 -24.48
CA THR A 166 3.21 2.71 -25.34
C THR A 166 1.91 2.74 -24.56
N ALA A 167 1.29 3.92 -24.47
CA ALA A 167 -0.03 4.09 -23.89
C ALA A 167 -1.11 3.46 -24.80
N ARG A 168 -2.04 2.73 -24.20
CA ARG A 168 -3.13 2.03 -24.91
C ARG A 168 -4.36 1.90 -24.04
N PRO A 169 -5.57 1.69 -24.61
CA PRO A 169 -6.75 1.34 -23.82
C PRO A 169 -6.54 0.06 -23.02
N VAL A 170 -7.17 -0.02 -21.85
CA VAL A 170 -7.24 -1.27 -21.09
C VAL A 170 -8.08 -2.28 -21.90
N ASP A 171 -7.48 -3.40 -22.27
CA ASP A 171 -8.19 -4.54 -22.83
C ASP A 171 -8.49 -5.52 -21.71
N THR A 172 -9.73 -5.49 -21.20
CA THR A 172 -10.15 -6.37 -20.10
C THR A 172 -10.30 -7.82 -20.52
N GLN A 173 -10.48 -8.07 -21.83
CA GLN A 173 -10.72 -9.41 -22.41
C GLN A 173 -9.41 -10.11 -22.77
N LYS A 174 -8.30 -9.37 -22.91
CA LYS A 174 -6.96 -9.94 -23.13
C LYS A 174 -6.65 -10.98 -22.06
N ARG A 175 -6.38 -12.20 -22.50
CA ARG A 175 -5.94 -13.29 -21.62
C ARG A 175 -4.48 -13.10 -21.28
N VAL A 176 -4.18 -12.99 -19.99
CA VAL A 176 -2.84 -12.86 -19.44
C VAL A 176 -2.62 -13.93 -18.39
N THR A 177 -1.36 -14.30 -18.15
CA THR A 177 -0.99 -15.22 -17.06
C THR A 177 -0.51 -14.40 -15.88
N LEU A 178 -1.20 -14.47 -14.75
CA LEU A 178 -0.82 -13.79 -13.51
C LEU A 178 -0.83 -14.77 -12.34
N THR A 179 0.04 -14.50 -11.37
CA THR A 179 0.19 -15.28 -10.14
C THR A 179 -0.40 -14.52 -8.96
N HIS A 180 -1.30 -15.14 -8.20
CA HIS A 180 -1.98 -14.53 -7.07
C HIS A 180 -1.56 -15.22 -5.79
N ASP A 181 -1.11 -14.45 -4.80
CA ASP A 181 -0.86 -15.01 -3.47
C ASP A 181 -2.19 -15.29 -2.77
N SER A 182 -2.30 -16.46 -2.13
CA SER A 182 -3.37 -16.76 -1.19
C SER A 182 -3.14 -15.93 0.06
N PHE A 183 -4.10 -15.07 0.40
CA PHE A 183 -3.99 -14.13 1.51
C PHE A 183 -4.26 -14.81 2.89
N GLY A 184 -3.43 -15.79 3.28
CA GLY A 184 -3.50 -16.46 4.59
C GLY A 184 -3.06 -17.93 4.56
N ASP A 185 -2.98 -18.55 5.74
CA ASP A 185 -2.77 -20.00 5.89
C ASP A 185 -4.02 -20.75 5.42
N ASP A 186 -3.84 -21.70 4.48
CA ASP A 186 -4.90 -22.60 4.00
C ASP A 186 -5.19 -23.71 5.04
N GLN A 187 -5.59 -23.34 6.26
CA GLN A 187 -5.84 -24.31 7.33
C GLN A 187 -7.10 -25.17 7.13
N GLY A 188 -7.74 -25.12 5.95
CA GLY A 188 -9.00 -25.82 5.70
C GLY A 188 -9.34 -26.17 4.25
N GLY A 189 -8.42 -26.05 3.29
CA GLY A 189 -8.68 -26.36 1.88
C GLY A 189 -9.61 -25.34 1.18
N GLN A 190 -9.84 -24.18 1.81
CA GLN A 190 -10.67 -23.11 1.26
C GLN A 190 -10.05 -22.48 0.01
N LEU A 191 -8.72 -22.52 -0.09
CA LEU A 191 -8.02 -22.09 -1.31
C LEU A 191 -8.42 -22.96 -2.51
N ALA A 192 -8.46 -24.28 -2.33
CA ALA A 192 -8.82 -25.21 -3.39
C ALA A 192 -10.29 -25.01 -3.84
N GLU A 193 -11.21 -24.81 -2.90
CA GLU A 193 -12.63 -24.55 -3.19
C GLU A 193 -12.84 -23.28 -4.02
N ILE A 194 -12.16 -22.18 -3.65
CA ILE A 194 -12.23 -20.94 -4.43
C ILE A 194 -11.69 -21.15 -5.84
N VAL A 195 -10.57 -21.85 -5.96
CA VAL A 195 -9.86 -22.06 -7.21
C VAL A 195 -10.58 -23.05 -8.14
N GLU A 196 -11.36 -23.99 -7.61
CA GLU A 196 -12.15 -24.95 -8.41
C GLU A 196 -13.09 -24.25 -9.40
N GLY A 197 -13.60 -23.06 -9.05
CA GLY A 197 -14.41 -22.23 -9.94
C GLY A 197 -13.65 -21.58 -11.11
N PHE A 198 -12.31 -21.70 -11.18
CA PHE A 198 -11.47 -21.03 -12.17
C PHE A 198 -10.74 -22.03 -13.06
N ARG A 199 -11.30 -22.25 -14.26
CA ARG A 199 -10.73 -23.19 -15.24
C ARG A 199 -9.29 -22.84 -15.60
N GLY A 200 -8.39 -23.81 -15.41
CA GLY A 200 -6.97 -23.69 -15.77
C GLY A 200 -6.13 -22.96 -14.73
N ALA A 201 -6.68 -22.65 -13.56
CA ALA A 201 -5.89 -22.24 -12.42
C ALA A 201 -5.02 -23.40 -11.91
N LYS A 202 -3.79 -23.07 -11.51
CA LYS A 202 -2.84 -24.01 -10.91
C LYS A 202 -2.43 -23.48 -9.55
N ILE A 203 -2.47 -24.33 -8.54
CA ILE A 203 -2.04 -24.01 -7.18
C ILE A 203 -0.62 -24.53 -7.00
N ASP A 204 0.28 -23.69 -6.51
CA ASP A 204 1.61 -24.06 -6.06
C ASP A 204 1.85 -23.43 -4.68
N GLY A 205 1.77 -24.25 -3.63
CA GLY A 205 1.77 -23.80 -2.24
C GLY A 205 0.68 -22.76 -1.96
N THR A 206 1.10 -21.55 -1.58
CA THR A 206 0.22 -20.41 -1.31
C THR A 206 0.02 -19.51 -2.53
N THR A 207 0.32 -19.98 -3.74
CA THR A 207 0.20 -19.18 -4.95
C THR A 207 -0.75 -19.84 -5.95
N VAL A 208 -1.52 -19.01 -6.66
CA VAL A 208 -2.45 -19.44 -7.69
C VAL A 208 -2.05 -18.78 -9.00
N THR A 209 -1.56 -19.57 -9.94
CA THR A 209 -1.27 -19.11 -11.31
C THR A 209 -2.48 -19.37 -12.19
N LEU A 210 -2.96 -18.35 -12.89
CA LEU A 210 -4.11 -18.45 -13.78
C LEU A 210 -3.81 -17.73 -15.09
N ALA A 211 -4.22 -18.31 -16.22
CA ALA A 211 -4.26 -17.64 -17.51
C ALA A 211 -5.70 -17.27 -17.84
N ALA A 212 -6.09 -16.00 -17.67
CA ALA A 212 -7.46 -15.54 -17.88
C ALA A 212 -7.54 -14.05 -18.23
N SER A 213 -8.76 -13.56 -18.45
CA SER A 213 -9.02 -12.13 -18.68
C SER A 213 -8.77 -11.33 -17.39
N LEU A 214 -8.61 -10.00 -17.50
CA LEU A 214 -8.44 -9.14 -16.32
C LEU A 214 -9.68 -9.19 -15.40
N GLU A 215 -10.87 -9.35 -15.97
CA GLU A 215 -12.11 -9.54 -15.22
C GLU A 215 -12.08 -10.80 -14.36
N THR A 216 -11.69 -11.94 -14.94
CA THR A 216 -11.56 -13.19 -14.18
C THR A 216 -10.47 -13.09 -13.10
N HIS A 217 -9.36 -12.42 -13.38
CA HIS A 217 -8.32 -12.19 -12.38
C HIS A 217 -8.79 -11.29 -11.23
N ALA A 218 -9.53 -10.22 -11.53
CA ALA A 218 -10.13 -9.36 -10.52
C ALA A 218 -11.13 -10.13 -9.65
N GLU A 219 -11.90 -11.03 -10.25
CA GLU A 219 -12.84 -11.89 -9.53
C GLU A 219 -12.14 -12.90 -8.61
N LEU A 220 -11.10 -13.57 -9.10
CA LEU A 220 -10.27 -14.47 -8.29
C LEU A 220 -9.68 -13.71 -7.09
N ARG A 221 -9.05 -12.56 -7.34
CA ARG A 221 -8.46 -11.73 -6.29
C ARG A 221 -9.49 -11.30 -5.25
N ARG A 222 -10.70 -10.94 -5.68
CA ARG A 222 -11.81 -10.58 -4.77
C ARG A 222 -12.17 -11.74 -3.83
N ARG A 223 -12.27 -12.97 -4.35
CA ARG A 223 -12.58 -14.17 -3.54
C ARG A 223 -11.42 -14.54 -2.62
N LEU A 224 -10.17 -14.45 -3.09
CA LEU A 224 -9.00 -14.66 -2.24
C LEU A 224 -8.92 -13.63 -1.10
N GLN A 225 -9.33 -12.38 -1.35
CA GLN A 225 -9.40 -11.35 -0.30
C GLN A 225 -10.52 -11.58 0.72
N SER A 226 -11.65 -12.21 0.35
CA SER A 226 -12.73 -12.51 1.32
C SER A 226 -12.31 -13.56 2.35
N LEU A 227 -11.45 -14.52 1.98
CA LEU A 227 -10.85 -15.47 2.93
C LEU A 227 -10.15 -14.75 4.10
N ARG A 228 -9.49 -13.62 3.83
CA ARG A 228 -8.79 -12.82 4.83
C ARG A 228 -9.73 -12.16 5.85
N VAL A 229 -10.96 -11.84 5.44
CA VAL A 229 -11.93 -11.13 6.30
C VAL A 229 -12.66 -12.13 7.20
N GLU A 230 -13.02 -13.30 6.65
CA GLU A 230 -13.74 -14.34 7.39
C GLU A 230 -12.85 -15.06 8.41
N SER A 231 -11.60 -15.36 8.06
CA SER A 231 -10.61 -15.91 8.99
C SER A 231 -10.31 -14.96 10.17
N LYS A 232 -10.37 -13.64 9.94
CA LYS A 232 -10.22 -12.61 10.99
C LYS A 232 -11.49 -12.39 11.83
N GLY A 233 -12.61 -13.03 11.51
CA GLY A 233 -13.84 -13.02 12.33
C GLY A 233 -13.73 -13.85 13.62
N ARG A 234 -12.73 -14.73 13.73
CA ARG A 234 -12.52 -15.61 14.91
C ARG A 234 -11.30 -15.32 15.76
N SER A 235 -10.43 -14.39 15.36
CA SER A 235 -9.39 -13.88 16.26
C SER A 235 -8.91 -12.51 15.78
N ALA A 236 -9.29 -11.46 16.52
CA ALA A 236 -8.93 -10.08 16.23
C ALA A 236 -7.52 -9.76 16.76
N THR A 237 -6.49 -10.42 16.21
CA THR A 237 -5.08 -10.07 16.41
C THR A 237 -4.26 -10.55 15.22
N ALA A 238 -4.35 -9.85 14.09
CA ALA A 238 -3.44 -10.09 12.97
C ALA A 238 -3.09 -8.76 12.27
N ALA A 239 -1.87 -8.30 12.58
CA ALA A 239 -1.09 -7.33 11.83
C ALA A 239 -1.02 -7.70 10.33
N PRO A 240 -0.71 -6.76 9.42
CA PRO A 240 -0.44 -7.08 8.03
C PRO A 240 0.81 -7.97 7.91
N SER A 241 0.72 -9.08 7.17
CA SER A 241 1.85 -9.98 6.93
C SER A 241 2.98 -9.26 6.16
N PRO A 242 4.25 -9.55 6.50
CA PRO A 242 5.43 -8.94 5.91
C PRO A 242 5.77 -9.63 4.58
N GLY A 243 6.07 -8.85 3.54
CA GLY A 243 6.44 -9.42 2.24
C GLY A 243 7.07 -8.45 1.23
N ARG A 244 7.21 -7.16 1.57
CA ARG A 244 8.06 -6.23 0.80
C ARG A 244 9.05 -5.63 1.79
N PRO A 245 10.37 -5.68 1.54
CA PRO A 245 11.30 -4.93 2.36
C PRO A 245 10.94 -3.46 2.21
N LEU A 246 10.32 -2.90 3.24
CA LEU A 246 10.19 -1.46 3.39
C LEU A 246 11.62 -0.90 3.35
N PRO A 247 11.90 0.15 2.56
CA PRO A 247 13.21 0.78 2.58
C PRO A 247 13.54 1.15 4.03
N LYS A 248 14.76 0.85 4.48
CA LYS A 248 15.25 1.07 5.87
C LYS A 248 14.80 2.46 6.34
N GLN A 249 13.70 2.50 7.10
CA GLN A 249 13.14 3.72 7.65
C GLN A 249 14.08 4.17 8.77
N THR A 250 14.61 5.38 8.62
CA THR A 250 15.35 6.06 9.68
C THR A 250 14.40 7.00 10.42
N TYR A 251 14.53 7.04 11.74
CA TYR A 251 13.65 7.78 12.63
C TYR A 251 14.43 8.89 13.33
N SER A 252 13.86 10.09 13.31
CA SER A 252 14.35 11.23 14.09
C SER A 252 13.24 11.66 15.04
N LEU A 253 13.52 11.64 16.34
CA LEU A 253 12.56 11.95 17.40
C LEU A 253 13.29 12.57 18.58
N GLU A 254 12.71 13.63 19.14
CA GLU A 254 13.14 14.26 20.39
C GLU A 254 12.00 14.18 21.40
N VAL A 255 12.25 13.52 22.52
CA VAL A 255 11.31 13.41 23.65
C VAL A 255 12.00 14.01 24.87
N LYS A 256 11.33 14.95 25.54
CA LYS A 256 11.82 15.61 26.74
C LYS A 256 10.82 15.44 27.87
N ASN A 257 11.28 14.81 28.94
CA ASN A 257 10.60 14.68 30.23
C ASN A 257 9.16 14.15 30.13
N GLN A 258 8.95 13.09 29.33
CA GLN A 258 7.63 12.47 29.17
C GLN A 258 7.58 11.08 29.82
N PRO A 259 6.42 10.64 30.34
CA PRO A 259 6.28 9.32 30.94
C PRO A 259 6.48 8.21 29.88
N LEU A 260 7.26 7.19 30.22
CA LEU A 260 7.68 6.12 29.33
C LEU A 260 6.50 5.38 28.70
N GLY A 261 5.50 5.00 29.50
CA GLY A 261 4.33 4.22 29.07
C GLY A 261 3.56 4.89 27.93
N PRO A 262 3.09 6.13 28.10
CA PRO A 262 2.48 6.93 27.03
C PRO A 262 3.37 7.10 25.79
N VAL A 263 4.67 7.37 25.98
CA VAL A 263 5.62 7.55 24.86
C VAL A 263 5.76 6.27 24.05
N VAL A 264 5.97 5.12 24.71
CA VAL A 264 6.10 3.81 24.05
C VAL A 264 4.79 3.42 23.37
N THR A 265 3.66 3.64 24.04
CA THR A 265 2.33 3.35 23.48
C THR A 265 2.10 4.16 22.21
N GLN A 266 2.40 5.46 22.24
CA GLN A 266 2.24 6.35 21.10
C GLN A 266 3.20 5.99 19.95
N LEU A 267 4.43 5.58 20.27
CA LEU A 267 5.41 5.10 19.30
C LEU A 267 4.97 3.79 18.64
N CYS A 268 4.54 2.80 19.42
CA CYS A 268 4.02 1.54 18.90
C CYS A 268 2.77 1.75 18.04
N MET A 269 1.84 2.60 18.48
CA MET A 269 0.66 2.96 17.67
C MET A 269 1.05 3.63 16.35
N ARG A 270 2.01 4.56 16.36
CA ARG A 270 2.48 5.28 15.16
C ARG A 270 3.21 4.37 14.18
N LEU A 271 3.87 3.33 14.68
CA LEU A 271 4.65 2.37 13.90
C LEU A 271 3.87 1.09 13.55
N GLY A 272 2.61 0.99 14.00
CA GLY A 272 1.76 -0.18 13.77
C GLY A 272 2.24 -1.44 14.51
N LEU A 273 2.98 -1.29 15.60
CA LEU A 273 3.55 -2.38 16.40
C LEU A 273 2.65 -2.69 17.59
N GLN A 274 2.65 -3.95 18.02
CA GLN A 274 2.01 -4.33 19.27
C GLN A 274 2.96 -4.05 20.44
N LEU A 275 2.43 -3.45 21.51
CA LEU A 275 3.17 -3.22 22.74
C LEU A 275 2.77 -4.25 23.79
N GLN A 276 3.74 -5.00 24.28
CA GLN A 276 3.56 -5.90 25.42
C GLN A 276 4.48 -5.47 26.56
N PHE A 277 3.90 -5.29 27.75
CA PHE A 277 4.66 -5.16 28.98
C PHE A 277 4.76 -6.54 29.61
N ALA A 278 5.98 -6.99 29.92
CA ALA A 278 6.15 -8.21 30.71
C ALA A 278 5.54 -8.05 32.11
N ASP A 279 5.15 -9.16 32.73
CA ASP A 279 4.45 -9.18 34.03
C ASP A 279 5.28 -8.54 35.17
N ASN A 280 6.59 -8.39 34.96
CA ASN A 280 7.52 -7.75 35.90
C ASN A 280 7.60 -6.21 35.78
N ILE A 281 6.79 -5.58 34.91
CA ILE A 281 6.73 -4.12 34.74
C ILE A 281 5.60 -3.54 35.58
N THR A 282 5.95 -2.72 36.57
CA THR A 282 4.97 -2.06 37.43
C THR A 282 4.43 -0.76 36.82
N LYS A 283 3.34 -0.23 37.40
CA LYS A 283 2.81 1.08 37.01
C LYS A 283 3.83 2.21 37.21
N ALA A 284 4.67 2.13 38.25
CA ALA A 284 5.73 3.10 38.52
C ALA A 284 6.80 3.13 37.41
N ASP A 285 7.08 1.98 36.79
CA ASP A 285 8.02 1.89 35.66
C ASP A 285 7.44 2.54 34.39
N ARG A 286 6.12 2.48 34.21
CA ARG A 286 5.41 3.12 33.08
C ARG A 286 5.30 4.63 33.25
N ASP A 287 5.20 5.12 34.48
CA ASP A 287 5.09 6.55 34.78
C ASP A 287 6.47 7.24 34.89
N ARG A 288 7.57 6.48 34.77
CA ARG A 288 8.94 7.01 34.81
C ARG A 288 9.19 7.94 33.63
N LEU A 289 9.72 9.12 33.93
CA LEU A 289 10.01 10.14 32.92
C LEU A 289 11.28 9.78 32.14
N VAL A 290 11.17 9.84 30.82
CA VAL A 290 12.29 9.60 29.90
C VAL A 290 12.51 10.81 29.01
N SER A 291 13.79 11.05 28.70
CA SER A 291 14.23 12.07 27.76
C SER A 291 15.27 11.44 26.84
N PHE A 292 15.04 11.48 25.54
CA PHE A 292 15.98 10.96 24.56
C PHE A 292 15.82 11.70 23.24
N GLN A 293 16.91 11.80 22.50
CA GLN A 293 16.93 12.36 21.16
C GLN A 293 17.66 11.38 20.25
N VAL A 294 17.02 11.03 19.14
CA VAL A 294 17.63 10.24 18.09
C VAL A 294 17.48 10.97 16.76
N GLN A 295 18.51 10.88 15.93
CA GLN A 295 18.52 11.42 14.58
C GLN A 295 18.97 10.31 13.62
N ASN A 296 18.18 10.07 12.58
CA ASN A 296 18.43 9.04 11.56
C ASN A 296 18.64 7.62 12.14
N ALA A 297 17.99 7.29 13.24
CA ALA A 297 18.16 6.02 13.94
C ALA A 297 17.33 4.88 13.30
N THR A 298 17.84 3.66 13.31
CA THR A 298 17.03 2.47 12.98
C THR A 298 15.98 2.22 14.06
N LEU A 299 15.00 1.35 13.77
CA LEU A 299 13.95 0.99 14.73
C LEU A 299 14.54 0.42 16.05
N GLU A 300 15.56 -0.41 15.94
CA GLU A 300 16.28 -0.99 17.08
C GLU A 300 16.99 0.09 17.90
N GLN A 301 17.66 1.03 17.23
CA GLN A 301 18.35 2.16 17.87
C GLN A 301 17.37 3.12 18.56
N LEU A 302 16.19 3.35 17.97
CA LEU A 302 15.12 4.16 18.55
C LEU A 302 14.60 3.54 19.85
N PHE A 303 14.32 2.22 19.86
CA PHE A 303 13.85 1.55 21.08
C PHE A 303 14.94 1.42 22.13
N ALA A 304 16.18 1.17 21.73
CA ALA A 304 17.31 1.18 22.64
C ALA A 304 17.50 2.55 23.31
N ALA A 305 17.43 3.64 22.55
CA ALA A 305 17.56 5.00 23.08
C ALA A 305 16.42 5.38 24.03
N MET A 306 15.21 4.86 23.79
CA MET A 306 14.04 5.09 24.64
C MET A 306 14.18 4.47 26.04
N VAL A 307 14.82 3.31 26.14
CA VAL A 307 15.00 2.59 27.43
C VAL A 307 16.38 2.79 28.06
N ALA A 308 17.33 3.44 27.37
CA ALA A 308 18.71 3.63 27.83
C ALA A 308 18.83 4.35 29.20
N GLY A 309 17.86 5.20 29.57
CA GLY A 309 17.80 5.89 30.86
C GLY A 309 17.05 5.12 31.97
N THR A 310 16.73 3.85 31.73
CA THR A 310 15.91 3.01 32.61
C THR A 310 16.55 1.64 32.82
N ASP A 311 16.07 0.88 33.81
CA ASP A 311 16.54 -0.50 34.06
C ASP A 311 15.83 -1.52 33.14
N LEU A 312 15.22 -1.04 32.05
CA LEU A 312 14.39 -1.83 31.16
C LEU A 312 15.12 -2.13 29.85
N LYS A 313 14.78 -3.28 29.27
CA LYS A 313 15.22 -3.71 27.95
C LYS A 313 14.03 -3.77 27.02
N ALA A 314 14.24 -3.26 25.81
CA ALA A 314 13.29 -3.34 24.72
C ALA A 314 13.72 -4.44 23.76
N GLU A 315 12.84 -5.42 23.55
CA GLU A 315 13.04 -6.46 22.54
C GLU A 315 11.96 -6.38 21.48
N PHE A 316 12.39 -6.41 20.23
CA PHE A 316 11.49 -6.40 19.09
C PHE A 316 11.56 -7.74 18.36
N LYS A 317 10.44 -8.46 18.32
CA LYS A 317 10.33 -9.73 17.60
C LYS A 317 8.94 -9.87 16.98
N ASP A 318 8.89 -10.26 15.71
CA ASP A 318 7.65 -10.56 14.98
C ASP A 318 6.57 -9.45 15.04
N GLY A 319 6.99 -8.17 15.06
CA GLY A 319 6.08 -7.02 15.13
C GLY A 319 5.58 -6.66 16.53
N ILE A 320 6.07 -7.33 17.56
CA ILE A 320 5.78 -7.08 18.97
C ILE A 320 6.99 -6.45 19.64
N LEU A 321 6.79 -5.30 20.25
CA LEU A 321 7.75 -4.69 21.16
C LEU A 321 7.44 -5.14 22.59
N THR A 322 8.36 -5.90 23.18
CA THR A 322 8.28 -6.35 24.56
C THR A 322 9.20 -5.52 25.43
N LEU A 323 8.64 -4.85 26.44
CA LEU A 323 9.43 -4.20 27.50
C LEU A 323 9.54 -5.16 28.69
N ARG A 324 10.77 -5.48 29.05
CA ARG A 324 11.11 -6.32 30.20
C ARG A 324 12.19 -5.69 31.04
N ARG A 325 12.27 -6.09 32.30
CA ARG A 325 13.44 -5.83 33.15
C ARG A 325 14.54 -6.85 32.88
#